data_AF-A0AAX4H7W1-F1
#
_entry.id   AF-A0AAX4H7W1-F1
#
_cell.length_a   1.000
_cell.length_b   1.000
_cell.length_c   1.000
_cell.angle_alpha   90.00
_cell.angle_beta   90.00
_cell.angle_gamma   90.00
#
_symmetry.space_group_name_H-M   'P 1'
#
loop_
_entity.id
_entity.type
_entity.pdbx_description
1 polymer ?
#
loop_
_entity_poly.entity_id
_entity_poly.type
_entity_poly.pdbx_seq_one_letter_code
_entity_poly.pdbx_strand_id
1 'polypeptide(L)'
;MTEEQKTPETKPKVEVPKKKSWSNPALRAMGIPKVSLPSRNWMIFWTVLASIGGGIYYDKTQQKKIREKYCKQVEHLAQEVYTADRLPRKLTVFIAPPPNDFLEESLRHFRKYVKPILNSAAIDYEVYTETRQGDIRAQVAEKIRQMRRSLIEDQKLQEQKDGAEAYNRSWTKFANETSSRFTSVFKRKSDEPEELVSRHDLYETKDVLGLYRVLQPQTPKRDNEDDAKLCGGVICIGRGSYKEYINGIHEGLLGPLEKPEPVVEKIAEVAESESETQSAEPMKEPVPEQQDDIQPDTEEDDSKDKQPPVPAPYITDYSQGQLAPELDFSKTILNSKGVPVIFEQPIYVFPVPKISGFMRMPEKIYNYFTARNLAENVSSKVMVVVDGKSRDFEYKDKFLAGEEELDWPKGWVEKGKKKNSEWVQDLEVDERVTNRLRVFEK
;
A
#
# COMPACT_ATOMS: atom_id res chain seq x y z
N MET A 1 -79.66 1.08 26.03
CA MET A 1 -78.84 0.48 27.09
C MET A 1 -77.67 1.43 27.31
N THR A 2 -77.65 2.10 28.46
CA THR A 2 -76.66 3.14 28.78
C THR A 2 -75.43 2.56 29.48
N GLU A 3 -74.38 3.37 29.52
CA GLU A 3 -73.03 3.00 29.95
C GLU A 3 -72.91 2.66 31.44
N GLU A 4 -71.86 1.91 31.78
CA GLU A 4 -71.03 2.29 32.93
C GLU A 4 -69.56 1.93 32.66
N GLN A 5 -68.70 2.94 32.47
CA GLN A 5 -67.27 2.74 32.23
C GLN A 5 -66.53 2.61 33.56
N LYS A 6 -65.89 1.46 33.81
CA LYS A 6 -65.23 1.18 35.08
C LYS A 6 -63.85 1.86 35.19
N THR A 7 -63.81 3.05 35.76
CA THR A 7 -62.56 3.77 36.07
C THR A 7 -61.67 2.99 37.04
N PRO A 8 -60.33 2.94 36.83
CA PRO A 8 -59.40 2.26 37.73
C PRO A 8 -59.12 3.10 38.99
N GLU A 9 -59.34 2.51 40.16
CA GLU A 9 -59.10 3.17 41.46
C GLU A 9 -57.60 3.46 41.70
N THR A 10 -57.25 4.72 41.91
CA THR A 10 -55.89 5.12 42.28
C THR A 10 -55.66 4.91 43.78
N LYS A 11 -54.87 3.89 44.13
CA LYS A 11 -54.50 3.61 45.52
C LYS A 11 -53.76 4.80 46.16
N PRO A 12 -54.10 5.23 47.39
CA PRO A 12 -53.48 6.38 48.02
C PRO A 12 -52.00 6.14 48.32
N LYS A 13 -51.15 7.11 47.99
CA LYS A 13 -49.73 7.10 48.35
C LYS A 13 -49.57 7.38 49.85
N VAL A 14 -49.20 6.36 50.62
CA VAL A 14 -48.83 6.51 52.04
C VAL A 14 -47.57 7.37 52.15
N GLU A 15 -47.66 8.51 52.82
CA GLU A 15 -46.50 9.38 53.06
C GLU A 15 -45.57 8.76 54.12
N VAL A 16 -44.42 8.24 53.68
CA VAL A 16 -43.41 7.68 54.58
C VAL A 16 -42.72 8.83 55.34
N PRO A 17 -42.67 8.82 56.68
CA PRO A 17 -42.12 9.92 57.47
C PRO A 17 -40.64 10.18 57.15
N LYS A 18 -40.32 11.45 56.86
CA LYS A 18 -38.96 11.91 56.51
C LYS A 18 -38.00 11.67 57.68
N LYS A 19 -37.11 10.68 57.53
CA LYS A 19 -36.15 10.27 58.57
C LYS A 19 -35.27 11.46 58.99
N LYS A 20 -35.18 11.74 60.30
CA LYS A 20 -34.32 12.80 60.85
C LYS A 20 -32.86 12.55 60.47
N SER A 21 -32.26 13.43 59.67
CA SER A 21 -30.86 13.32 59.27
C SER A 21 -29.93 13.89 60.34
N TRP A 22 -28.98 13.05 60.81
CA TRP A 22 -27.92 13.47 61.72
C TRP A 22 -27.01 14.50 61.04
N SER A 23 -26.56 15.50 61.79
CA SER A 23 -25.55 16.46 61.33
C SER A 23 -24.71 16.91 62.50
N ASN A 24 -23.38 16.84 62.35
CA ASN A 24 -22.41 17.17 63.40
C ASN A 24 -22.64 18.61 63.92
N PRO A 25 -22.88 18.80 65.25
CA PRO A 25 -23.15 20.11 65.82
C PRO A 25 -21.97 21.09 65.66
N ALA A 26 -20.72 20.61 65.64
CA ALA A 26 -19.54 21.48 65.49
C ALA A 26 -19.49 22.15 64.11
N LEU A 27 -19.82 21.43 63.03
CA LEU A 27 -19.91 22.01 61.68
C LEU A 27 -21.03 23.04 61.57
N ARG A 28 -22.16 22.79 62.26
CA ARG A 28 -23.29 23.74 62.34
C ARG A 28 -22.93 25.00 63.13
N ALA A 29 -22.13 24.88 64.20
CA ALA A 29 -21.66 26.02 64.99
C ALA A 29 -20.67 26.89 64.20
N MET A 30 -19.86 26.31 63.31
CA MET A 30 -18.97 27.04 62.39
C MET A 30 -19.67 27.61 61.15
N GLY A 31 -21.01 27.54 61.05
CA GLY A 31 -21.78 28.09 59.92
C GLY A 31 -21.60 27.35 58.59
N ILE A 32 -20.88 26.23 58.56
CA ILE A 32 -20.56 25.50 57.33
C ILE A 32 -21.85 24.81 56.81
N PRO A 33 -22.21 24.98 55.52
CA PRO A 33 -23.40 24.33 54.96
C PRO A 33 -23.26 22.80 55.00
N LYS A 34 -24.40 22.08 55.07
CA LYS A 34 -24.42 20.62 55.15
C LYS A 34 -23.97 19.99 53.82
N VAL A 35 -22.67 19.76 53.66
CA VAL A 35 -22.12 18.94 52.56
C VAL A 35 -22.55 17.50 52.75
N SER A 36 -23.63 17.09 52.07
CA SER A 36 -24.05 15.70 52.01
C SER A 36 -23.12 14.92 51.08
N LEU A 37 -22.41 13.91 51.61
CA LEU A 37 -21.70 12.96 50.76
C LEU A 37 -22.70 12.26 49.81
N PRO A 38 -22.32 12.02 48.54
CA PRO A 38 -23.13 11.21 47.63
C PRO A 38 -23.41 9.82 48.22
N SER A 39 -24.56 9.23 47.88
CA SER A 39 -24.92 7.91 48.41
C SER A 39 -23.95 6.82 47.94
N ARG A 40 -23.92 5.67 48.62
CA ARG A 40 -22.99 4.57 48.31
C ARG A 40 -22.96 4.20 46.82
N ASN A 41 -24.13 4.12 46.18
CA ASN A 41 -24.24 3.76 44.77
C ASN A 41 -23.70 4.88 43.85
N TRP A 42 -23.92 6.15 44.20
CA TRP A 42 -23.31 7.30 43.50
C TRP A 42 -21.80 7.36 43.69
N MET A 43 -21.27 7.04 44.88
CA MET A 43 -19.82 6.95 45.09
C MET A 43 -19.20 5.84 44.23
N ILE A 44 -19.80 4.64 44.21
CA ILE A 44 -19.34 3.53 43.35
C ILE A 44 -19.38 3.93 41.87
N PHE A 45 -20.45 4.57 41.41
CA PHE A 45 -20.55 5.06 40.04
C PHE A 45 -19.43 6.05 39.69
N TRP A 46 -19.21 7.08 40.52
CA TRP A 46 -18.16 8.07 40.27
C TRP A 46 -16.75 7.49 40.40
N THR A 47 -16.47 6.54 41.29
CA THR A 47 -15.14 5.91 41.37
C THR A 47 -14.82 5.04 40.16
N VAL A 48 -15.80 4.30 39.63
CA VAL A 48 -15.65 3.50 38.40
C VAL A 48 -15.54 4.41 37.16
N LEU A 49 -16.35 5.47 37.06
CA LEU A 49 -16.27 6.42 35.96
C LEU A 49 -14.94 7.20 35.96
N ALA A 50 -14.47 7.60 37.14
CA ALA A 50 -13.20 8.31 37.30
C ALA A 50 -11.97 7.41 37.05
N SER A 51 -12.00 6.13 37.44
CA SER A 51 -10.89 5.21 37.16
C SER A 51 -10.79 4.87 35.67
N ILE A 52 -11.93 4.63 35.00
CA ILE A 52 -12.00 4.43 33.54
C ILE A 52 -11.54 5.70 32.80
N GLY A 53 -12.12 6.86 33.12
CA GLY A 53 -11.78 8.12 32.48
C GLY A 53 -10.32 8.54 32.72
N GLY A 54 -9.83 8.35 33.96
CA GLY A 54 -8.44 8.58 34.33
C GLY A 54 -7.47 7.66 33.60
N GLY A 55 -7.80 6.38 33.43
CA GLY A 55 -7.00 5.44 32.64
C GLY A 55 -6.89 5.84 31.16
N ILE A 56 -8.02 6.23 30.54
CA ILE A 56 -8.04 6.71 29.14
C ILE A 56 -7.25 8.01 28.99
N TYR A 57 -7.39 8.96 29.92
CA TYR A 57 -6.62 10.20 29.92
C TYR A 57 -5.12 9.95 30.10
N TYR A 58 -4.75 9.08 31.06
CA TYR A 58 -3.38 8.70 31.30
C TYR A 58 -2.73 8.07 30.06
N ASP A 59 -3.31 7.03 29.46
CA ASP A 59 -2.72 6.39 28.29
C ASP A 59 -2.60 7.36 27.09
N LYS A 60 -3.62 8.21 26.84
CA LYS A 60 -3.55 9.26 25.81
C LYS A 60 -2.44 10.29 26.08
N THR A 61 -2.23 10.73 27.32
CA THR A 61 -1.13 11.66 27.65
C THR A 61 0.24 10.99 27.55
N GLN A 62 0.36 9.70 27.87
CA GLN A 62 1.59 8.95 27.67
C GLN A 62 1.89 8.77 26.17
N GLN A 63 0.91 8.39 25.34
CA GLN A 63 1.06 8.34 23.88
C GLN A 63 1.54 9.70 23.30
N LYS A 64 1.06 10.83 23.83
CA LYS A 64 1.52 12.18 23.42
C LYS A 64 2.99 12.40 23.80
N LYS A 65 3.37 12.11 25.05
CA LYS A 65 4.77 12.22 25.54
C LYS A 65 5.73 11.32 24.76
N ILE A 66 5.32 10.10 24.42
CA ILE A 66 6.08 9.15 23.61
C ILE A 66 6.34 9.74 22.22
N ARG A 67 5.30 10.23 21.54
CA ARG A 67 5.47 10.89 20.24
C ARG A 67 6.38 12.11 20.34
N GLU A 68 6.21 12.97 21.34
CA GLU A 68 7.06 14.15 21.56
C GLU A 68 8.52 13.80 21.84
N LYS A 69 8.79 12.71 22.56
CA LYS A 69 10.14 12.16 22.76
C LYS A 69 10.80 11.81 21.43
N TYR A 70 10.17 10.94 20.62
CA TYR A 70 10.77 10.49 19.36
C TYR A 70 10.86 11.60 18.31
N CYS A 71 9.87 12.48 18.20
CA CYS A 71 9.96 13.63 17.29
C CYS A 71 11.14 14.53 17.64
N LYS A 72 11.38 14.83 18.94
CA LYS A 72 12.52 15.64 19.39
C LYS A 72 13.90 14.97 19.20
N GLN A 73 13.96 13.64 19.20
CA GLN A 73 15.20 12.93 18.88
C GLN A 73 15.58 13.12 17.40
N VAL A 74 14.58 13.16 16.52
CA VAL A 74 14.76 13.22 15.06
C VAL A 74 14.77 14.66 14.51
N GLU A 75 14.25 15.63 15.27
CA GLU A 75 14.13 17.06 14.94
C GLU A 75 15.41 17.71 14.40
N HIS A 76 16.59 17.19 14.77
CA HIS A 76 17.88 17.66 14.26
C HIS A 76 18.06 17.48 12.74
N LEU A 77 17.47 16.43 12.14
CA LEU A 77 17.50 16.22 10.68
C LEU A 77 16.70 17.28 9.93
N ALA A 78 15.55 17.69 10.49
CA ALA A 78 14.72 18.76 9.91
C ALA A 78 15.30 20.17 10.10
N GLN A 79 16.41 20.32 10.82
CA GLN A 79 17.17 21.56 10.96
C GLN A 79 18.38 21.64 10.02
N GLU A 80 18.66 20.60 9.22
CA GLU A 80 19.71 20.61 8.21
C GLU A 80 19.33 21.55 7.04
N VAL A 81 20.26 22.42 6.63
CA VAL A 81 20.03 23.39 5.54
C VAL A 81 20.42 22.78 4.20
N TYR A 82 19.44 22.58 3.33
CA TYR A 82 19.63 22.06 1.98
C TYR A 82 20.05 23.15 0.99
N THR A 83 20.99 22.83 0.10
CA THR A 83 21.29 23.61 -1.11
C THR A 83 20.29 23.28 -2.24
N ALA A 84 20.19 24.15 -3.24
CA ALA A 84 19.29 23.93 -4.40
C ALA A 84 19.61 22.63 -5.18
N ASP A 85 20.83 22.14 -5.06
CA ASP A 85 21.34 20.95 -5.77
C ASP A 85 21.02 19.63 -5.08
N ARG A 86 20.44 19.67 -3.87
CA ARG A 86 20.25 18.51 -2.99
C ARG A 86 18.77 18.31 -2.66
N LEU A 87 18.30 17.07 -2.78
CA LEU A 87 16.94 16.65 -2.48
C LEU A 87 16.92 15.60 -1.35
N PRO A 88 16.04 15.76 -0.34
CA PRO A 88 15.95 14.82 0.76
C PRO A 88 15.55 13.42 0.29
N ARG A 89 15.91 12.41 1.09
CA ARG A 89 15.54 11.02 0.82
C ARG A 89 14.02 10.87 0.78
N LYS A 90 13.51 10.21 -0.27
CA LYS A 90 12.08 9.89 -0.43
C LYS A 90 11.80 8.41 -0.16
N LEU A 91 10.80 8.13 0.67
CA LEU A 91 10.27 6.78 0.93
C LEU A 91 9.02 6.46 0.09
N THR A 92 8.70 5.18 -0.07
CA THR A 92 7.40 4.72 -0.61
C THR A 92 6.66 3.88 0.43
N VAL A 93 5.42 4.26 0.75
CA VAL A 93 4.60 3.65 1.80
C VAL A 93 3.40 2.93 1.16
N PHE A 94 3.38 1.60 1.24
CA PHE A 94 2.26 0.76 0.80
C PHE A 94 1.33 0.46 1.98
N ILE A 95 0.03 0.71 1.83
CA ILE A 95 -0.97 0.54 2.90
C ILE A 95 -2.16 -0.28 2.40
N ALA A 96 -2.31 -1.49 2.97
CA ALA A 96 -3.47 -2.35 2.78
C ALA A 96 -4.43 -2.28 4.00
N PRO A 97 -5.73 -2.59 3.85
CA PRO A 97 -6.64 -2.74 4.99
C PRO A 97 -6.30 -3.98 5.84
N PRO A 98 -6.74 -4.05 7.11
CA PRO A 98 -6.76 -5.31 7.84
C PRO A 98 -7.81 -6.25 7.23
N PRO A 99 -7.65 -7.58 7.33
CA PRO A 99 -8.61 -8.52 6.78
C PRO A 99 -9.98 -8.40 7.44
N ASN A 100 -11.02 -8.30 6.61
CA ASN A 100 -12.42 -8.10 7.02
C ASN A 100 -12.67 -6.75 7.76
N ASP A 101 -11.92 -5.71 7.41
CA ASP A 101 -12.03 -4.36 7.96
C ASP A 101 -11.66 -3.29 6.92
N PHE A 102 -11.79 -2.00 7.27
CA PHE A 102 -11.58 -0.88 6.36
C PHE A 102 -10.13 -0.33 6.37
N LEU A 103 -9.70 0.23 5.24
CA LEU A 103 -8.39 0.85 5.04
C LEU A 103 -8.08 2.00 6.03
N GLU A 104 -9.11 2.68 6.53
CA GLU A 104 -8.97 3.73 7.54
C GLU A 104 -8.37 3.21 8.86
N GLU A 105 -8.42 1.91 9.16
CA GLU A 105 -7.75 1.32 10.32
C GLU A 105 -6.21 1.39 10.18
N SER A 106 -5.68 0.94 9.03
CA SER A 106 -4.25 1.00 8.69
C SER A 106 -3.77 2.43 8.47
N LEU A 107 -4.58 3.28 7.83
CA LEU A 107 -4.30 4.71 7.71
C LEU A 107 -4.28 5.40 9.08
N ARG A 108 -5.16 5.05 10.01
CA ARG A 108 -5.10 5.56 11.39
C ARG A 108 -3.85 5.09 12.11
N HIS A 109 -3.37 3.88 11.88
CA HIS A 109 -2.07 3.42 12.39
C HIS A 109 -0.93 4.31 11.84
N PHE A 110 -0.84 4.48 10.53
CA PHE A 110 0.16 5.33 9.86
C PHE A 110 0.14 6.78 10.37
N ARG A 111 -1.02 7.45 10.29
CA ARG A 111 -1.21 8.85 10.69
C ARG A 111 -0.92 9.09 12.17
N LYS A 112 -1.15 8.10 13.04
CA LYS A 112 -1.00 8.25 14.50
C LYS A 112 0.42 8.00 15.00
N TYR A 113 1.16 7.07 14.41
CA TYR A 113 2.46 6.63 14.94
C TYR A 113 3.63 6.93 14.00
N VAL A 114 3.51 6.56 12.72
CA VAL A 114 4.62 6.65 11.75
C VAL A 114 4.78 8.06 11.19
N LYS A 115 3.71 8.62 10.61
CA LYS A 115 3.73 9.93 9.94
C LYS A 115 4.35 11.06 10.81
N PRO A 116 4.02 11.23 12.11
CA PRO A 116 4.57 12.33 12.89
C PRO A 116 6.09 12.32 13.03
N ILE A 117 6.71 11.13 13.05
CA ILE A 117 8.16 10.98 13.19
C ILE A 117 8.85 11.24 11.84
N LEU A 118 8.31 10.72 10.72
CA LEU A 118 8.81 11.06 9.38
C LEU A 118 8.70 12.57 9.08
N ASN A 119 7.59 13.20 9.48
CA ASN A 119 7.39 14.64 9.36
C ASN A 119 8.40 15.46 10.20
N SER A 120 8.81 14.99 11.38
CA SER A 120 9.85 15.66 12.19
C SER A 120 11.27 15.33 11.72
N ALA A 121 11.44 14.41 10.77
CA ALA A 121 12.69 14.10 10.08
C ALA A 121 12.90 14.90 8.78
N ALA A 122 11.89 15.65 8.32
CA ALA A 122 11.81 16.22 6.97
C ALA A 122 11.96 15.18 5.83
N ILE A 123 11.70 13.89 6.10
CA ILE A 123 11.76 12.81 5.11
C ILE A 123 10.49 12.84 4.25
N ASP A 124 10.65 13.00 2.93
CA ASP A 124 9.56 12.91 1.96
C ASP A 124 9.06 11.46 1.84
N TYR A 125 7.77 11.28 1.57
CA TYR A 125 7.20 9.94 1.38
C TYR A 125 6.01 9.96 0.40
N GLU A 126 5.99 9.02 -0.53
CA GLU A 126 4.82 8.72 -1.37
C GLU A 126 3.95 7.68 -0.67
N VAL A 127 2.62 7.81 -0.71
CA VAL A 127 1.71 6.83 -0.11
C VAL A 127 0.85 6.20 -1.19
N TYR A 128 0.92 4.88 -1.31
CA TYR A 128 0.03 4.06 -2.12
C TYR A 128 -1.00 3.40 -1.21
N THR A 129 -2.27 3.67 -1.47
CA THR A 129 -3.41 3.32 -0.61
C THR A 129 -4.47 2.59 -1.42
N GLU A 130 -4.67 1.30 -1.13
CA GLU A 130 -5.53 0.43 -1.92
C GLU A 130 -6.49 -0.34 -1.01
N THR A 131 -7.64 -0.73 -1.55
CA THR A 131 -8.76 -1.27 -0.75
C THR A 131 -9.07 -2.74 -1.01
N ARG A 132 -8.54 -3.32 -2.09
CA ARG A 132 -8.77 -4.72 -2.48
C ARG A 132 -7.49 -5.51 -2.27
N GLN A 133 -7.52 -6.80 -2.61
CA GLN A 133 -6.36 -7.69 -2.53
C GLN A 133 -5.81 -7.91 -3.94
N GLY A 134 -4.49 -7.84 -4.08
CA GLY A 134 -3.74 -7.99 -5.33
C GLY A 134 -3.48 -6.68 -6.07
N ASP A 135 -4.04 -5.56 -5.61
CA ASP A 135 -3.81 -4.22 -6.19
C ASP A 135 -2.32 -3.80 -6.03
N ILE A 136 -1.71 -4.03 -4.85
CA ILE A 136 -0.32 -3.61 -4.57
C ILE A 136 0.63 -4.46 -5.40
N ARG A 137 0.37 -5.78 -5.47
CA ARG A 137 1.10 -6.71 -6.33
C ARG A 137 1.07 -6.21 -7.78
N ALA A 138 -0.12 -5.93 -8.30
CA ALA A 138 -0.31 -5.47 -9.67
C ALA A 138 0.40 -4.15 -9.95
N GLN A 139 0.30 -3.17 -9.04
CA GLN A 139 0.95 -1.87 -9.17
C GLN A 139 2.49 -2.00 -9.18
N VAL A 140 3.05 -2.81 -8.27
CA VAL A 140 4.51 -3.04 -8.18
C VAL A 140 5.02 -3.80 -9.40
N ALA A 141 4.33 -4.88 -9.81
CA ALA A 141 4.71 -5.66 -10.98
C ALA A 141 4.65 -4.83 -12.26
N GLU A 142 3.58 -4.05 -12.47
CA GLU A 142 3.42 -3.18 -13.64
C GLU A 142 4.48 -2.06 -13.66
N LYS A 143 4.82 -1.48 -12.52
CA LYS A 143 5.90 -0.48 -12.41
C LYS A 143 7.27 -1.05 -12.77
N ILE A 144 7.53 -2.32 -12.46
CA ILE A 144 8.74 -3.04 -12.90
C ILE A 144 8.67 -3.36 -14.41
N ARG A 145 7.51 -3.78 -14.95
CA ARG A 145 7.31 -4.01 -16.40
C ARG A 145 7.46 -2.72 -17.23
N GLN A 146 7.02 -1.58 -16.71
CA GLN A 146 7.20 -0.27 -17.36
C GLN A 146 8.69 0.10 -17.40
N MET A 147 9.41 -0.05 -16.28
CA MET A 147 10.85 0.18 -16.21
C MET A 147 11.63 -0.75 -17.17
N ARG A 148 11.28 -2.04 -17.23
CA ARG A 148 11.86 -2.99 -18.20
C ARG A 148 11.57 -2.60 -19.65
N ARG A 149 10.34 -2.17 -19.99
CA ARG A 149 9.98 -1.69 -21.34
C ARG A 149 10.78 -0.46 -21.74
N SER A 150 10.88 0.56 -20.88
CA SER A 150 11.68 1.76 -21.19
C SER A 150 13.15 1.45 -21.43
N LEU A 151 13.75 0.48 -20.71
CA LEU A 151 15.14 0.08 -20.97
C LEU A 151 15.32 -0.63 -22.32
N ILE A 152 14.36 -1.46 -22.75
CA ILE A 152 14.37 -2.07 -24.08
C ILE A 152 14.21 -1.00 -25.18
N GLU A 153 13.36 0.00 -24.94
CA GLU A 153 13.14 1.14 -25.85
C GLU A 153 14.40 2.01 -25.96
N ASP A 154 15.05 2.34 -24.84
CA ASP A 154 16.33 3.07 -24.79
C ASP A 154 17.46 2.31 -25.50
N GLN A 155 17.56 0.98 -25.31
CA GLN A 155 18.53 0.13 -26.00
C GLN A 155 18.31 0.15 -27.52
N LYS A 156 17.08 -0.11 -27.99
CA LYS A 156 16.73 -0.05 -29.42
C LYS A 156 17.00 1.33 -30.04
N LEU A 157 16.76 2.40 -29.27
CA LEU A 157 17.00 3.77 -29.71
C LEU A 157 18.50 4.13 -29.74
N GLN A 158 19.33 3.50 -28.91
CA GLN A 158 20.79 3.55 -29.01
C GLN A 158 21.28 2.76 -30.24
N GLU A 159 20.82 1.52 -30.44
CA GLU A 159 21.17 0.70 -31.63
C GLU A 159 20.81 1.40 -32.95
N GLN A 160 19.67 2.08 -33.03
CA GLN A 160 19.28 2.86 -34.21
C GLN A 160 20.20 4.08 -34.44
N LYS A 161 20.61 4.78 -33.37
CA LYS A 161 21.57 5.90 -33.46
C LYS A 161 22.94 5.42 -33.89
N ASP A 162 23.46 4.36 -33.26
CA ASP A 162 24.77 3.78 -33.59
C ASP A 162 24.79 3.20 -35.01
N GLY A 163 23.69 2.56 -35.44
CA GLY A 163 23.49 2.13 -36.82
C GLY A 163 23.47 3.28 -37.83
N ALA A 164 22.80 4.39 -37.49
CA ALA A 164 22.80 5.60 -38.30
C ALA A 164 24.17 6.29 -38.32
N GLU A 165 24.91 6.35 -37.20
CA GLU A 165 26.28 6.86 -37.17
C GLU A 165 27.25 5.97 -37.97
N ALA A 166 27.15 4.64 -37.83
CA ALA A 166 27.93 3.68 -38.59
C ALA A 166 27.66 3.81 -40.10
N TYR A 167 26.39 3.92 -40.51
CA TYR A 167 26.01 4.20 -41.89
C TYR A 167 26.57 5.54 -42.37
N ASN A 168 26.47 6.61 -41.57
CA ASN A 168 27.01 7.93 -41.91
C ASN A 168 28.55 7.95 -42.02
N ARG A 169 29.26 7.12 -41.25
CA ARG A 169 30.72 6.93 -41.33
C ARG A 169 31.14 5.93 -42.42
N SER A 170 30.20 5.14 -42.96
CA SER A 170 30.51 4.06 -43.90
C SER A 170 30.86 4.53 -45.30
N TRP A 171 31.72 3.77 -45.97
CA TRP A 171 32.08 4.01 -47.38
C TRP A 171 30.92 3.73 -48.34
N THR A 172 29.89 3.00 -47.92
CA THR A 172 28.69 2.73 -48.74
C THR A 172 27.79 3.96 -48.86
N LYS A 173 27.69 4.82 -47.83
CA LYS A 173 27.05 6.14 -47.99
C LYS A 173 27.82 6.97 -49.03
N PHE A 174 29.14 7.04 -48.93
CA PHE A 174 29.97 7.77 -49.91
C PHE A 174 29.84 7.21 -51.34
N ALA A 175 29.80 5.87 -51.51
CA ALA A 175 29.64 5.23 -52.81
C ALA A 175 28.23 5.43 -53.41
N ASN A 176 27.17 5.32 -52.59
CA ASN A 176 25.80 5.58 -53.03
C ASN A 176 25.62 7.06 -53.38
N GLU A 177 26.17 7.98 -52.59
CA GLU A 177 26.07 9.42 -52.84
C GLU A 177 26.91 9.86 -54.05
N THR A 178 28.10 9.29 -54.28
CA THR A 178 28.90 9.61 -55.48
C THR A 178 28.34 8.98 -56.76
N SER A 179 27.79 7.77 -56.71
CA SER A 179 27.07 7.19 -57.87
C SER A 179 25.72 7.87 -58.15
N SER A 180 25.02 8.32 -57.11
CA SER A 180 23.85 9.22 -57.23
C SER A 180 24.24 10.56 -57.87
N ARG A 181 25.35 11.19 -57.47
CA ARG A 181 25.86 12.41 -58.12
C ARG A 181 26.25 12.18 -59.58
N PHE A 182 26.84 11.03 -59.93
CA PHE A 182 27.17 10.70 -61.33
C PHE A 182 25.93 10.45 -62.22
N THR A 183 24.85 9.91 -61.66
CA THR A 183 23.62 9.59 -62.42
C THR A 183 22.60 10.75 -62.45
N SER A 184 22.53 11.57 -61.40
CA SER A 184 21.62 12.73 -61.31
C SER A 184 21.98 13.88 -62.26
N VAL A 185 23.21 13.93 -62.82
CA VAL A 185 23.54 14.82 -63.95
C VAL A 185 22.65 14.55 -65.18
N PHE A 186 22.19 13.31 -65.38
CA PHE A 186 21.33 12.91 -66.49
C PHE A 186 19.83 12.84 -66.15
N LYS A 187 19.44 13.07 -64.89
CA LYS A 187 18.04 12.98 -64.46
C LYS A 187 17.77 14.02 -63.38
N ARG A 188 16.97 15.04 -63.73
CA ARG A 188 16.50 16.08 -62.78
C ARG A 188 15.99 15.40 -61.51
N LYS A 189 16.57 15.81 -60.38
CA LYS A 189 16.26 15.27 -59.06
C LYS A 189 14.75 15.43 -58.80
N SER A 190 14.07 14.32 -58.51
CA SER A 190 12.92 14.36 -57.62
C SER A 190 13.48 14.47 -56.22
N ASP A 191 13.20 15.55 -55.51
CA ASP A 191 13.73 15.75 -54.18
C ASP A 191 13.22 14.64 -53.25
N GLU A 192 14.17 13.96 -52.59
CA GLU A 192 13.84 13.09 -51.46
C GLU A 192 13.22 13.96 -50.36
N PRO A 193 12.15 13.52 -49.69
CA PRO A 193 11.46 14.36 -48.72
C PRO A 193 12.38 14.64 -47.54
N GLU A 194 12.90 15.86 -47.45
CA GLU A 194 13.52 16.38 -46.23
C GLU A 194 12.48 16.30 -45.12
N GLU A 195 12.70 15.44 -44.13
CA GLU A 195 11.74 15.22 -43.05
C GLU A 195 11.69 16.47 -42.17
N LEU A 196 10.64 17.27 -42.33
CA LEU A 196 10.48 18.59 -41.71
C LEU A 196 10.15 18.48 -40.21
N VAL A 197 11.15 18.15 -39.41
CA VAL A 197 11.07 18.17 -37.94
C VAL A 197 10.68 19.56 -37.44
N SER A 198 9.81 19.64 -36.43
CA SER A 198 9.38 20.93 -35.87
C SER A 198 10.56 21.65 -35.23
N ARG A 199 10.60 22.98 -35.38
CA ARG A 199 11.58 23.84 -34.69
C ARG A 199 11.57 23.67 -33.17
N HIS A 200 10.43 23.29 -32.60
CA HIS A 200 10.26 23.06 -31.16
C HIS A 200 10.90 21.75 -30.68
N ASP A 201 11.06 20.76 -31.57
CA ASP A 201 11.65 19.46 -31.25
C ASP A 201 13.18 19.50 -31.42
N LEU A 202 13.66 20.40 -32.28
CA LEU A 202 15.09 20.64 -32.54
C LEU A 202 15.75 21.59 -31.52
N TYR A 203 15.01 22.55 -30.98
CA TYR A 203 15.52 23.57 -30.06
C TYR A 203 14.49 23.94 -29.00
N GLU A 204 14.82 23.74 -27.73
CA GLU A 204 14.06 24.38 -26.65
C GLU A 204 14.44 25.86 -26.54
N THR A 205 13.56 26.67 -25.97
CA THR A 205 13.77 28.12 -25.77
C THR A 205 15.06 28.43 -25.00
N LYS A 206 15.48 27.53 -24.11
CA LYS A 206 16.73 27.58 -23.34
C LYS A 206 18.00 27.53 -24.22
N ASP A 207 17.94 26.80 -25.33
CA ASP A 207 19.08 26.52 -26.20
C ASP A 207 19.30 27.69 -27.16
N VAL A 208 18.20 28.26 -27.67
CA VAL A 208 18.18 29.50 -28.49
C VAL A 208 18.74 30.68 -27.69
N LEU A 209 18.43 30.76 -26.40
CA LEU A 209 18.99 31.78 -25.49
C LEU A 209 20.46 31.56 -25.14
N GLY A 210 21.03 30.38 -25.42
CA GLY A 210 22.43 30.05 -25.18
C GLY A 210 22.85 29.99 -23.70
N LEU A 211 21.90 30.07 -22.76
CA LEU A 211 22.15 30.12 -21.30
C LEU A 211 23.06 28.97 -20.85
N TYR A 212 22.75 27.75 -21.30
CA TYR A 212 23.46 26.54 -20.91
C TYR A 212 24.77 26.28 -21.67
N ARG A 213 25.22 27.22 -22.52
CA ARG A 213 26.53 27.18 -23.18
C ARG A 213 27.69 27.58 -22.25
N VAL A 214 27.40 28.32 -21.17
CA VAL A 214 28.40 28.85 -20.23
C VAL A 214 28.23 28.29 -18.83
N LEU A 215 26.98 28.10 -18.38
CA LEU A 215 26.64 27.53 -17.08
C LEU A 215 25.86 26.24 -17.31
N GLN A 216 26.38 25.08 -16.90
CA GLN A 216 25.58 23.84 -16.97
C GLN A 216 24.41 23.92 -15.97
N PRO A 217 23.20 23.46 -16.33
CA PRO A 217 22.08 23.42 -15.39
C PRO A 217 22.41 22.42 -14.29
N GLN A 218 22.37 22.88 -13.03
CA GLN A 218 22.59 22.00 -11.89
C GLN A 218 21.39 21.06 -11.74
N THR A 219 21.60 19.77 -11.95
CA THR A 219 20.58 18.74 -11.76
C THR A 219 20.49 18.38 -10.27
N PRO A 220 19.33 18.55 -9.62
CA PRO A 220 19.21 18.31 -8.18
C PRO A 220 19.27 16.81 -7.89
N LYS A 221 20.30 16.38 -7.16
CA LYS A 221 20.55 14.98 -6.78
C LYS A 221 19.89 14.64 -5.45
N ARG A 222 19.56 13.36 -5.24
CA ARG A 222 19.05 12.87 -3.96
C ARG A 222 20.13 12.48 -2.98
N ASP A 223 19.79 12.58 -1.70
CA ASP A 223 20.59 12.06 -0.61
C ASP A 223 20.85 10.55 -0.77
N ASN A 224 22.14 10.20 -0.82
CA ASN A 224 22.66 8.85 -1.02
C ASN A 224 22.20 8.19 -2.34
N GLU A 225 21.97 8.96 -3.41
CA GLU A 225 21.48 8.46 -4.71
C GLU A 225 22.25 7.23 -5.22
N ASP A 226 23.59 7.27 -5.20
CA ASP A 226 24.46 6.18 -5.66
C ASP A 226 24.45 4.93 -4.72
N ASP A 227 24.01 5.09 -3.47
CA ASP A 227 24.28 4.15 -2.37
C ASP A 227 23.02 3.36 -1.97
N ALA A 228 22.73 2.25 -2.66
CA ALA A 228 21.54 1.42 -2.43
C ALA A 228 21.40 0.80 -1.02
N LYS A 229 22.38 1.00 -0.11
CA LYS A 229 22.21 0.68 1.32
C LYS A 229 21.48 1.79 2.11
N LEU A 230 21.64 3.05 1.70
CA LEU A 230 21.10 4.22 2.40
C LEU A 230 20.00 4.92 1.60
N CYS A 231 19.96 4.70 0.28
CA CYS A 231 19.03 5.34 -0.65
C CYS A 231 17.57 4.87 -0.47
N GLY A 232 16.65 5.83 -0.58
CA GLY A 232 15.20 5.58 -0.59
C GLY A 232 14.69 4.79 0.62
N GLY A 233 13.74 3.88 0.37
CA GLY A 233 13.23 2.95 1.36
C GLY A 233 11.74 2.69 1.23
N VAL A 234 11.35 1.44 1.46
CA VAL A 234 9.97 0.94 1.32
C VAL A 234 9.37 0.62 2.68
N ILE A 235 8.19 1.15 2.97
CA ILE A 235 7.42 0.84 4.16
C ILE A 235 6.13 0.12 3.76
N CYS A 236 5.96 -1.11 4.23
CA CYS A 236 4.71 -1.86 4.11
C CYS A 236 3.93 -1.78 5.44
N ILE A 237 2.64 -1.46 5.39
CA ILE A 237 1.76 -1.33 6.56
C ILE A 237 0.68 -2.41 6.51
N GLY A 238 0.76 -3.34 7.46
CA GLY A 238 -0.03 -4.58 7.48
C GLY A 238 0.70 -5.73 6.76
N ARG A 239 0.64 -6.93 7.33
CA ARG A 239 1.29 -8.14 6.79
C ARG A 239 0.80 -8.50 5.37
N GLY A 240 -0.46 -8.21 5.05
CA GLY A 240 -1.02 -8.36 3.70
C GLY A 240 -0.27 -7.54 2.65
N SER A 241 0.00 -6.25 2.93
CA SER A 241 0.74 -5.36 2.01
C SER A 241 2.16 -5.86 1.72
N TYR A 242 2.81 -6.52 2.68
CA TYR A 242 4.14 -7.09 2.49
C TYR A 242 4.11 -8.35 1.62
N LYS A 243 3.11 -9.23 1.77
CA LYS A 243 2.94 -10.40 0.88
C LYS A 243 2.70 -9.93 -0.57
N GLU A 244 1.81 -8.97 -0.78
CA GLU A 244 1.56 -8.40 -2.12
C GLU A 244 2.78 -7.70 -2.71
N TYR A 245 3.50 -6.88 -1.93
CA TYR A 245 4.71 -6.21 -2.38
C TYR A 245 5.79 -7.19 -2.85
N ILE A 246 6.06 -8.23 -2.05
CA ILE A 246 7.07 -9.25 -2.41
C ILE A 246 6.60 -10.09 -3.61
N ASN A 247 5.32 -10.47 -3.69
CA ASN A 247 4.78 -11.14 -4.88
C ASN A 247 4.89 -10.25 -6.13
N GLY A 248 4.63 -8.94 -6.01
CA GLY A 248 4.73 -7.99 -7.12
C GLY A 248 6.14 -7.82 -7.66
N ILE A 249 7.17 -7.93 -6.81
CA ILE A 249 8.57 -7.95 -7.24
C ILE A 249 8.86 -9.22 -8.05
N HIS A 250 8.50 -10.40 -7.53
CA HIS A 250 8.69 -11.66 -8.25
C HIS A 250 7.94 -11.67 -9.59
N GLU A 251 6.67 -11.25 -9.61
CA GLU A 251 5.85 -11.18 -10.81
C GLU A 251 6.36 -10.14 -11.83
N GLY A 252 7.01 -9.07 -11.38
CA GLY A 252 7.62 -8.04 -12.24
C GLY A 252 9.00 -8.45 -12.82
N LEU A 253 9.80 -9.22 -12.07
CA LEU A 253 11.16 -9.62 -12.46
C LEU A 253 11.24 -10.99 -13.15
N LEU A 254 10.41 -11.95 -12.75
CA LEU A 254 10.35 -13.30 -13.32
C LEU A 254 9.23 -13.46 -14.35
N GLY A 255 8.21 -12.58 -14.30
CA GLY A 255 7.06 -12.61 -15.20
C GLY A 255 7.30 -11.99 -16.59
N PRO A 256 6.40 -12.27 -17.54
CA PRO A 256 6.41 -11.64 -18.85
C PRO A 256 6.08 -10.14 -18.76
N LEU A 257 6.50 -9.41 -19.80
CA LEU A 257 6.24 -7.97 -19.94
C LEU A 257 4.80 -7.68 -20.39
N GLU A 258 4.28 -8.53 -21.26
CA GLU A 258 2.90 -8.49 -21.73
C GLU A 258 2.04 -9.46 -20.92
N LYS A 259 0.74 -9.18 -20.86
CA LYS A 259 -0.22 -10.08 -20.21
C LYS A 259 -0.27 -11.39 -21.02
N PRO A 260 -0.05 -12.56 -20.40
CA PRO A 260 -0.26 -13.81 -21.11
C PRO A 260 -1.72 -13.91 -21.55
N GLU A 261 -1.93 -14.23 -22.83
CA GLU A 261 -3.26 -14.58 -23.33
C GLU A 261 -3.79 -15.78 -22.51
N PRO A 262 -5.06 -15.75 -22.06
CA PRO A 262 -5.62 -16.87 -21.32
C PRO A 262 -5.79 -18.08 -22.25
N VAL A 263 -4.83 -19.01 -22.20
CA VAL A 263 -4.79 -20.24 -23.01
C VAL A 263 -6.11 -21.05 -22.95
N VAL A 264 -6.88 -20.87 -21.87
CA VAL A 264 -8.23 -21.43 -21.67
C VAL A 264 -9.20 -21.05 -22.80
N GLU A 265 -9.18 -19.82 -23.31
CA GLU A 265 -10.11 -19.36 -24.35
C GLU A 265 -9.88 -20.12 -25.67
N LYS A 266 -8.61 -20.31 -26.05
CA LYS A 266 -8.21 -21.10 -27.25
C LYS A 266 -8.45 -22.61 -27.11
N ILE A 267 -8.70 -23.12 -25.90
CA ILE A 267 -9.13 -24.51 -25.66
C ILE A 267 -10.66 -24.61 -25.72
N ALA A 268 -11.39 -23.59 -25.24
CA ALA A 268 -12.84 -23.52 -25.34
C ALA A 268 -13.33 -23.42 -26.80
N GLU A 269 -12.74 -22.52 -27.60
CA GLU A 269 -13.10 -22.36 -29.03
C GLU A 269 -12.90 -23.66 -29.83
N VAL A 270 -11.87 -24.45 -29.51
CA VAL A 270 -11.62 -25.76 -30.13
C VAL A 270 -12.64 -26.80 -29.65
N ALA A 271 -12.93 -26.85 -28.34
CA ALA A 271 -13.89 -27.80 -27.78
C ALA A 271 -15.33 -27.58 -28.28
N GLU A 272 -15.75 -26.33 -28.48
CA GLU A 272 -17.05 -26.02 -29.08
C GLU A 272 -17.10 -26.50 -30.55
N SER A 273 -16.02 -26.32 -31.32
CA SER A 273 -15.95 -26.72 -32.73
C SER A 273 -16.05 -28.24 -32.99
N GLU A 274 -15.73 -29.09 -32.01
CA GLU A 274 -15.84 -30.56 -32.14
C GLU A 274 -17.24 -31.10 -31.78
N SER A 275 -18.13 -30.27 -31.23
CA SER A 275 -19.37 -30.75 -30.58
C SER A 275 -20.65 -30.70 -31.44
N GLU A 276 -20.67 -30.00 -32.57
CA GLU A 276 -21.90 -29.82 -33.39
C GLU A 276 -22.24 -31.01 -34.32
N THR A 277 -21.43 -32.09 -34.34
CA THR A 277 -21.66 -33.22 -35.26
C THR A 277 -22.05 -34.51 -34.52
N GLN A 278 -23.36 -34.83 -34.56
CA GLN A 278 -24.08 -36.05 -34.10
C GLN A 278 -24.83 -35.96 -32.76
N SER A 279 -26.13 -35.62 -32.82
CA SER A 279 -27.22 -36.59 -32.59
C SER A 279 -28.60 -35.93 -32.73
N ALA A 280 -29.65 -36.75 -32.91
CA ALA A 280 -31.05 -36.33 -32.93
C ALA A 280 -31.90 -37.21 -32.00
N GLU A 281 -33.01 -36.66 -31.50
CA GLU A 281 -33.89 -37.20 -30.45
C GLU A 281 -34.92 -38.26 -31.00
N PRO A 282 -36.03 -38.65 -30.31
CA PRO A 282 -36.44 -38.46 -28.89
C PRO A 282 -37.08 -39.70 -28.20
N MET A 283 -37.36 -39.63 -26.87
CA MET A 283 -38.74 -39.66 -26.28
C MET A 283 -38.88 -40.07 -24.77
N LYS A 284 -39.68 -39.26 -24.03
CA LYS A 284 -40.66 -39.58 -22.94
C LYS A 284 -40.24 -39.91 -21.47
N GLU A 285 -40.42 -38.89 -20.59
CA GLU A 285 -41.49 -38.76 -19.54
C GLU A 285 -41.74 -39.85 -18.44
N PRO A 286 -42.36 -39.53 -17.26
CA PRO A 286 -42.46 -38.23 -16.52
C PRO A 286 -42.50 -38.26 -14.95
N VAL A 287 -42.07 -37.15 -14.28
CA VAL A 287 -42.71 -36.45 -13.09
C VAL A 287 -42.85 -37.18 -11.71
N PRO A 288 -42.97 -36.53 -10.52
CA PRO A 288 -42.84 -35.10 -10.07
C PRO A 288 -41.55 -34.90 -9.21
N GLU A 289 -41.29 -34.00 -8.24
CA GLU A 289 -41.92 -32.85 -7.50
C GLU A 289 -40.86 -31.69 -7.45
N GLN A 290 -41.09 -30.38 -7.27
CA GLN A 290 -42.00 -29.47 -6.53
C GLN A 290 -41.67 -29.15 -5.05
N GLN A 291 -41.00 -27.99 -4.82
CA GLN A 291 -41.50 -26.87 -3.98
C GLN A 291 -40.62 -25.61 -4.11
N ASP A 292 -41.24 -24.43 -3.92
CA ASP A 292 -40.77 -23.14 -4.46
C ASP A 292 -40.41 -22.07 -3.38
N ASP A 293 -39.86 -20.95 -3.87
CA ASP A 293 -39.88 -19.57 -3.34
C ASP A 293 -39.68 -19.25 -1.84
N ILE A 294 -38.62 -18.46 -1.55
CA ILE A 294 -38.77 -17.13 -0.92
C ILE A 294 -37.71 -16.18 -1.52
N GLN A 295 -38.15 -15.13 -2.23
CA GLN A 295 -37.40 -13.88 -2.43
C GLN A 295 -37.69 -12.89 -1.28
N PRO A 296 -36.81 -11.92 -1.06
CA PRO A 296 -37.33 -10.55 -1.00
C PRO A 296 -36.56 -9.59 -1.91
N ASP A 297 -37.29 -8.73 -2.60
CA ASP A 297 -36.74 -7.70 -3.46
C ASP A 297 -35.96 -6.63 -2.68
N THR A 298 -34.93 -6.06 -3.30
CA THR A 298 -34.42 -4.73 -2.93
C THR A 298 -33.79 -4.08 -4.17
N GLU A 299 -34.66 -3.68 -5.11
CA GLU A 299 -34.26 -2.76 -6.19
C GLU A 299 -34.06 -1.35 -5.60
N GLU A 300 -32.84 -1.04 -5.16
CA GLU A 300 -32.39 0.33 -4.92
C GLU A 300 -31.29 0.68 -5.93
N ASP A 301 -31.35 1.90 -6.48
CA ASP A 301 -30.41 2.40 -7.48
C ASP A 301 -28.96 2.39 -6.97
N ASP A 302 -28.11 1.56 -7.60
CA ASP A 302 -26.68 1.59 -7.35
C ASP A 302 -25.85 1.50 -8.63
N SER A 303 -25.96 2.55 -9.45
CA SER A 303 -25.04 2.88 -10.56
C SER A 303 -23.65 3.33 -10.05
N LYS A 304 -23.10 2.62 -9.05
CA LYS A 304 -21.73 2.78 -8.57
C LYS A 304 -20.76 2.18 -9.58
N ASP A 305 -19.67 2.90 -9.86
CA ASP A 305 -18.61 2.46 -10.76
C ASP A 305 -18.10 1.06 -10.40
N LYS A 306 -18.37 0.10 -11.27
CA LYS A 306 -17.79 -1.25 -11.18
C LYS A 306 -16.31 -1.16 -11.50
N GLN A 307 -15.51 -0.86 -10.48
CA GLN A 307 -14.05 -0.84 -10.56
C GLN A 307 -13.56 -2.10 -11.28
N PRO A 308 -12.58 -1.99 -12.21
CA PRO A 308 -12.12 -3.13 -13.01
C PRO A 308 -11.70 -4.30 -12.11
N PRO A 309 -11.85 -5.56 -12.57
CA PRO A 309 -11.37 -6.71 -11.81
C PRO A 309 -9.87 -6.57 -11.55
N VAL A 310 -9.43 -6.91 -10.33
CA VAL A 310 -7.99 -6.95 -10.01
C VAL A 310 -7.31 -7.91 -10.98
N PRO A 311 -6.23 -7.51 -11.67
CA PRO A 311 -5.57 -8.40 -12.61
C PRO A 311 -4.95 -9.58 -11.86
N ALA A 312 -5.26 -10.80 -12.33
CA ALA A 312 -4.62 -12.02 -11.85
C ALA A 312 -3.10 -11.96 -12.04
N PRO A 313 -2.30 -12.60 -11.17
CA PRO A 313 -0.85 -12.65 -11.33
C PRO A 313 -0.46 -13.35 -12.63
N TYR A 314 0.52 -12.80 -13.36
CA TYR A 314 0.93 -13.34 -14.67
C TYR A 314 1.71 -14.66 -14.55
N ILE A 315 2.28 -14.96 -13.38
CA ILE A 315 2.92 -16.23 -13.03
C ILE A 315 2.54 -16.58 -11.59
N THR A 316 2.22 -17.85 -11.32
CA THR A 316 2.20 -18.46 -9.98
C THR A 316 3.54 -19.12 -9.66
N ASP A 317 4.06 -19.91 -10.60
CA ASP A 317 5.17 -20.84 -10.39
C ASP A 317 6.52 -20.19 -10.72
N TYR A 318 7.08 -19.45 -9.76
CA TYR A 318 8.34 -18.69 -9.93
C TYR A 318 9.52 -19.53 -10.45
N SER A 319 9.54 -20.85 -10.20
CA SER A 319 10.61 -21.76 -10.65
C SER A 319 10.82 -21.81 -12.17
N GLN A 320 9.77 -21.57 -12.96
CA GLN A 320 9.82 -21.56 -14.42
C GLN A 320 10.24 -20.20 -15.01
N GLY A 321 10.25 -19.14 -14.17
CA GLY A 321 10.58 -17.79 -14.62
C GLY A 321 12.07 -17.61 -14.93
N GLN A 322 12.37 -16.99 -16.07
CA GLN A 322 13.68 -16.43 -16.34
C GLN A 322 13.75 -15.03 -15.70
N LEU A 323 14.77 -14.79 -14.86
CA LEU A 323 15.03 -13.47 -14.30
C LEU A 323 15.36 -12.49 -15.44
N ALA A 324 14.55 -11.43 -15.55
CA ALA A 324 14.54 -10.39 -16.58
C ALA A 324 15.86 -10.24 -17.37
N PRO A 325 15.98 -10.82 -18.58
CA PRO A 325 17.26 -10.90 -19.31
C PRO A 325 17.82 -9.54 -19.75
N GLU A 326 16.97 -8.52 -19.84
CA GLU A 326 17.30 -7.14 -20.22
C GLU A 326 18.16 -6.41 -19.17
N LEU A 327 18.24 -6.93 -17.93
CA LEU A 327 18.79 -6.23 -16.77
C LEU A 327 20.19 -6.73 -16.40
N ASP A 328 21.16 -5.82 -16.37
CA ASP A 328 22.51 -6.11 -15.90
C ASP A 328 22.57 -6.19 -14.36
N PHE A 329 22.27 -7.37 -13.82
CA PHE A 329 22.38 -7.67 -12.40
C PHE A 329 23.84 -7.73 -11.88
N SER A 330 24.88 -7.39 -12.65
CA SER A 330 26.23 -7.19 -12.07
C SER A 330 26.33 -5.89 -11.27
N LYS A 331 25.40 -4.94 -11.48
CA LYS A 331 25.38 -3.61 -10.86
C LYS A 331 24.06 -3.37 -10.13
N THR A 332 23.99 -2.29 -9.34
CA THR A 332 22.73 -1.77 -8.82
C THR A 332 21.95 -1.11 -9.96
N ILE A 333 20.69 -1.49 -10.11
CA ILE A 333 19.83 -1.02 -11.19
C ILE A 333 19.23 0.34 -10.80
N LEU A 334 19.54 1.36 -11.58
CA LEU A 334 19.11 2.75 -11.36
C LEU A 334 17.93 3.10 -12.27
N ASN A 335 17.08 4.01 -11.80
CA ASN A 335 15.98 4.58 -12.59
C ASN A 335 16.48 5.75 -13.46
N SER A 336 15.66 6.29 -14.36
CA SER A 336 15.95 7.48 -15.19
C SER A 336 16.27 8.76 -14.42
N LYS A 337 16.15 8.73 -13.08
CA LYS A 337 16.49 9.80 -12.14
C LYS A 337 17.68 9.43 -11.23
N GLY A 338 18.55 8.51 -11.66
CA GLY A 338 19.74 8.05 -10.92
C GLY A 338 19.47 7.20 -9.67
N VAL A 339 18.30 7.34 -9.04
CA VAL A 339 17.90 6.58 -7.83
C VAL A 339 17.73 5.07 -8.13
N PRO A 340 18.29 4.17 -7.29
CA PRO A 340 18.02 2.73 -7.30
C PRO A 340 16.53 2.37 -7.38
N VAL A 341 16.21 1.35 -8.18
CA VAL A 341 14.84 0.88 -8.37
C VAL A 341 14.27 0.31 -7.05
N ILE A 342 12.95 0.40 -6.87
CA ILE A 342 12.21 0.11 -5.63
C ILE A 342 12.58 -1.24 -4.96
N PHE A 343 12.90 -2.29 -5.74
CA PHE A 343 13.28 -3.59 -5.17
C PHE A 343 14.73 -3.66 -4.61
N GLU A 344 15.64 -2.78 -5.03
CA GLU A 344 16.99 -2.65 -4.43
C GLU A 344 16.95 -1.79 -3.15
N GLN A 345 15.86 -1.06 -2.89
CA GLN A 345 15.73 -0.20 -1.71
C GLN A 345 15.38 -1.01 -0.45
N PRO A 346 15.86 -0.60 0.74
CA PRO A 346 15.58 -1.31 1.99
C PRO A 346 14.09 -1.28 2.37
N ILE A 347 13.59 -2.42 2.85
CA ILE A 347 12.17 -2.66 3.16
C ILE A 347 11.97 -2.73 4.68
N TYR A 348 10.86 -2.19 5.19
CA TYR A 348 10.36 -2.45 6.55
C TYR A 348 8.86 -2.73 6.59
N VAL A 349 8.41 -3.49 7.59
CA VAL A 349 6.99 -3.85 7.77
C VAL A 349 6.50 -3.45 9.15
N PHE A 350 5.45 -2.60 9.20
CA PHE A 350 4.73 -2.29 10.43
C PHE A 350 3.48 -3.18 10.54
N PRO A 351 3.40 -4.10 11.53
CA PRO A 351 2.20 -4.89 11.76
C PRO A 351 1.05 -4.01 12.26
N VAL A 352 -0.16 -4.30 11.81
CA VAL A 352 -1.40 -3.63 12.25
C VAL A 352 -2.16 -4.58 13.19
N PRO A 353 -1.99 -4.47 14.53
CA PRO A 353 -2.58 -5.41 15.50
C PRO A 353 -4.10 -5.17 15.65
N LYS A 354 -4.89 -5.66 14.69
CA LYS A 354 -6.35 -5.54 14.65
C LYS A 354 -7.03 -6.88 14.96
N ILE A 355 -7.15 -7.16 16.26
CA ILE A 355 -7.93 -8.28 16.79
C ILE A 355 -9.39 -8.20 16.31
N SER A 356 -9.93 -9.31 15.80
CA SER A 356 -11.32 -9.46 15.37
C SER A 356 -12.18 -10.35 16.28
N GLY A 357 -13.51 -10.28 16.11
CA GLY A 357 -14.50 -11.10 16.86
C GLY A 357 -14.93 -10.55 18.23
N PHE A 358 -15.98 -11.15 18.81
CA PHE A 358 -16.58 -10.73 20.10
C PHE A 358 -15.91 -11.39 21.32
N MET A 359 -15.53 -12.67 21.25
CA MET A 359 -14.91 -13.35 22.40
C MET A 359 -13.58 -12.73 22.83
N ARG A 360 -12.85 -12.10 21.89
CA ARG A 360 -11.60 -11.36 22.16
C ARG A 360 -11.83 -9.89 22.60
N MET A 361 -13.04 -9.51 23.00
CA MET A 361 -13.33 -8.18 23.55
C MET A 361 -12.55 -7.83 24.84
N PRO A 362 -12.25 -8.74 25.78
CA PRO A 362 -11.38 -8.44 26.92
C PRO A 362 -9.97 -8.00 26.49
N GLU A 363 -9.40 -8.66 25.48
CA GLU A 363 -8.10 -8.31 24.90
C GLU A 363 -8.14 -6.96 24.19
N LYS A 364 -9.22 -6.66 23.45
CA LYS A 364 -9.43 -5.34 22.83
C LYS A 364 -9.48 -4.22 23.87
N ILE A 365 -10.15 -4.44 25.00
CA ILE A 365 -10.21 -3.48 26.12
C ILE A 365 -8.82 -3.31 26.74
N TYR A 366 -8.10 -4.41 27.00
CA TYR A 366 -6.73 -4.36 27.51
C TYR A 366 -5.77 -3.60 26.57
N ASN A 367 -5.82 -3.89 25.26
CA ASN A 367 -5.01 -3.21 24.24
C ASN A 367 -5.38 -1.73 24.11
N TYR A 368 -6.64 -1.35 24.31
CA TYR A 368 -7.08 0.05 24.32
C TYR A 368 -6.52 0.83 25.53
N PHE A 369 -6.43 0.21 26.71
CA PHE A 369 -5.81 0.81 27.91
C PHE A 369 -4.29 0.72 27.97
N THR A 370 -3.66 -0.07 27.09
CA THR A 370 -2.19 -0.24 27.01
C THR A 370 -1.58 0.24 25.69
N ALA A 371 -2.32 1.02 24.90
CA ALA A 371 -1.90 1.48 23.58
C ALA A 371 -0.66 2.40 23.59
N ARG A 372 -0.22 2.92 24.75
CA ARG A 372 1.14 3.49 24.92
C ARG A 372 2.26 2.51 24.59
N ASN A 373 2.11 1.21 24.88
CA ASN A 373 3.12 0.18 24.62
C ASN A 373 3.28 -0.04 23.11
N LEU A 374 2.15 -0.08 22.38
CA LEU A 374 2.12 -0.10 20.92
C LEU A 374 2.77 1.18 20.37
N ALA A 375 2.45 2.35 20.92
CA ALA A 375 3.04 3.62 20.49
C ALA A 375 4.57 3.64 20.63
N GLU A 376 5.12 3.18 21.76
CA GLU A 376 6.57 3.06 21.98
C GLU A 376 7.18 2.06 20.98
N ASN A 377 6.59 0.86 20.86
CA ASN A 377 7.07 -0.22 19.99
C ASN A 377 7.01 0.10 18.49
N VAL A 378 6.10 0.98 18.05
CA VAL A 378 6.09 1.47 16.66
C VAL A 378 7.06 2.63 16.50
N SER A 379 7.15 3.56 17.46
CA SER A 379 8.04 4.72 17.36
C SER A 379 9.52 4.32 17.31
N SER A 380 9.95 3.34 18.11
CA SER A 380 11.31 2.80 18.04
C SER A 380 11.60 2.11 16.70
N LYS A 381 10.62 1.37 16.15
CA LYS A 381 10.71 0.77 14.81
C LYS A 381 10.71 1.81 13.68
N VAL A 382 10.19 3.02 13.88
CA VAL A 382 10.31 4.12 12.92
C VAL A 382 11.70 4.77 13.01
N MET A 383 12.30 4.86 14.20
CA MET A 383 13.69 5.33 14.36
C MET A 383 14.66 4.51 13.50
N VAL A 384 14.52 3.19 13.48
CA VAL A 384 15.27 2.27 12.58
C VAL A 384 15.17 2.67 11.10
N VAL A 385 13.99 3.04 10.63
CA VAL A 385 13.78 3.46 9.23
C VAL A 385 14.39 4.85 8.97
N VAL A 386 14.35 5.76 9.96
CA VAL A 386 14.97 7.10 9.91
C VAL A 386 16.50 7.00 9.88
N ASP A 387 17.10 6.20 10.76
CA ASP A 387 18.55 5.93 10.84
C ASP A 387 19.12 5.35 9.52
N GLY A 388 18.27 4.79 8.67
CA GLY A 388 18.59 4.48 7.28
C GLY A 388 19.41 3.21 7.05
N LYS A 389 19.89 2.56 8.10
CA LYS A 389 20.77 1.37 8.01
C LYS A 389 20.05 0.18 7.38
N SER A 390 20.64 -0.39 6.33
CA SER A 390 20.18 -1.62 5.68
C SER A 390 21.13 -2.77 5.92
N ARG A 391 20.56 -3.98 6.05
CA ARG A 391 21.24 -5.24 5.78
C ARG A 391 20.60 -5.93 4.58
N ASP A 392 21.27 -6.95 4.07
CA ASP A 392 20.76 -7.78 2.98
C ASP A 392 19.62 -8.69 3.50
N PHE A 393 18.73 -9.13 2.61
CA PHE A 393 17.54 -9.92 2.97
C PHE A 393 17.92 -11.35 3.41
N GLU A 394 17.43 -11.79 4.56
CA GLU A 394 17.58 -13.17 5.01
C GLU A 394 16.30 -13.97 4.78
N TYR A 395 16.40 -15.31 4.64
CA TYR A 395 15.22 -16.19 4.59
C TYR A 395 14.23 -15.96 5.76
N LYS A 396 14.75 -15.54 6.93
CA LYS A 396 13.93 -15.17 8.11
C LYS A 396 12.94 -14.03 7.80
N ASP A 397 13.26 -13.14 6.87
CA ASP A 397 12.44 -11.98 6.54
C ASP A 397 11.17 -12.32 5.76
N LYS A 398 11.06 -13.54 5.21
CA LYS A 398 9.79 -14.15 4.76
C LYS A 398 8.69 -14.04 5.84
N PHE A 399 9.07 -14.01 7.12
CA PHE A 399 8.16 -13.96 8.28
C PHE A 399 8.03 -12.57 8.93
N LEU A 400 8.53 -11.49 8.32
CA LEU A 400 8.31 -10.12 8.82
C LEU A 400 6.81 -9.82 9.00
N ALA A 401 6.45 -9.30 10.18
CA ALA A 401 5.07 -9.07 10.64
C ALA A 401 4.16 -10.32 10.71
N GLY A 402 4.71 -11.55 10.71
CA GLY A 402 3.93 -12.80 10.85
C GLY A 402 3.08 -12.90 12.14
N GLU A 403 3.44 -12.14 13.19
CA GLU A 403 2.62 -11.95 14.40
C GLU A 403 1.16 -11.53 14.08
N GLU A 404 0.96 -10.77 13.01
CA GLU A 404 -0.36 -10.26 12.61
C GLU A 404 -1.29 -11.36 12.09
N GLU A 405 -0.75 -12.41 11.47
CA GLU A 405 -1.55 -13.53 10.91
C GLU A 405 -2.29 -14.31 12.01
N LEU A 406 -1.82 -14.22 13.26
CA LEU A 406 -2.45 -14.82 14.45
C LEU A 406 -3.71 -14.06 14.91
N ASP A 407 -3.81 -12.76 14.60
CA ASP A 407 -4.94 -11.90 14.96
C ASP A 407 -6.06 -11.87 13.91
N TRP A 408 -5.79 -12.39 12.71
CA TRP A 408 -6.73 -12.44 11.60
C TRP A 408 -7.99 -13.30 11.91
N PRO A 409 -9.18 -12.96 11.39
CA PRO A 409 -10.40 -13.70 11.69
C PRO A 409 -10.37 -15.10 11.06
N LYS A 410 -10.43 -16.17 11.87
CA LYS A 410 -10.32 -17.57 11.41
C LYS A 410 -11.24 -17.93 10.23
N GLY A 411 -12.54 -17.62 10.32
CA GLY A 411 -13.49 -17.87 9.22
C GLY A 411 -13.21 -17.04 7.95
N TRP A 412 -12.55 -15.88 8.07
CA TRP A 412 -12.05 -15.13 6.91
C TRP A 412 -10.82 -15.82 6.30
N VAL A 413 -9.90 -16.32 7.13
CA VAL A 413 -8.73 -17.11 6.68
C VAL A 413 -9.18 -18.39 5.97
N GLU A 414 -10.16 -19.12 6.51
CA GLU A 414 -10.76 -20.30 5.87
C GLU A 414 -11.40 -19.98 4.51
N LYS A 415 -12.12 -18.84 4.42
CA LYS A 415 -12.67 -18.33 3.15
C LYS A 415 -11.57 -17.92 2.17
N GLY A 416 -10.46 -17.38 2.66
CA GLY A 416 -9.27 -17.05 1.87
C GLY A 416 -8.56 -18.29 1.33
N LYS A 417 -8.42 -19.36 2.12
CA LYS A 417 -7.89 -20.67 1.65
C LYS A 417 -8.77 -21.25 0.55
N LYS A 418 -10.09 -21.26 0.73
CA LYS A 418 -11.05 -21.71 -0.31
C LYS A 418 -11.06 -20.86 -1.58
N LYS A 419 -10.48 -19.65 -1.55
CA LYS A 419 -10.40 -18.71 -2.67
C LYS A 419 -8.99 -18.56 -3.27
N ASN A 420 -7.99 -19.28 -2.76
CA ASN A 420 -6.57 -19.07 -3.09
C ASN A 420 -6.14 -17.59 -2.98
N SER A 421 -6.56 -16.93 -1.90
CA SER A 421 -6.21 -15.52 -1.63
C SER A 421 -4.73 -15.35 -1.32
N GLU A 422 -4.07 -14.42 -2.01
CA GLU A 422 -2.64 -14.09 -1.91
C GLU A 422 -2.17 -13.81 -0.46
N TRP A 423 -3.01 -13.22 0.38
CA TRP A 423 -2.67 -12.95 1.79
C TRP A 423 -2.60 -14.21 2.65
N VAL A 424 -3.36 -15.24 2.29
CA VAL A 424 -3.56 -16.46 3.11
C VAL A 424 -2.70 -17.62 2.62
N GLN A 425 -2.18 -17.53 1.39
CA GLN A 425 -1.07 -18.35 0.91
C GLN A 425 0.19 -18.07 1.76
N ASP A 426 1.07 -19.07 1.83
CA ASP A 426 2.42 -18.88 2.34
C ASP A 426 3.24 -18.08 1.33
N LEU A 427 4.09 -17.18 1.82
CA LEU A 427 4.87 -16.31 0.94
C LEU A 427 5.98 -17.12 0.25
N GLU A 428 5.81 -17.43 -1.02
CA GLU A 428 6.86 -18.03 -1.86
C GLU A 428 7.87 -16.97 -2.32
N VAL A 429 9.13 -17.39 -2.45
CA VAL A 429 10.29 -16.49 -2.52
C VAL A 429 11.41 -17.18 -3.32
N ASP A 430 11.93 -16.53 -4.35
CA ASP A 430 13.07 -16.98 -5.17
C ASP A 430 14.37 -16.35 -4.66
N GLU A 431 15.39 -17.18 -4.41
CA GLU A 431 16.73 -16.76 -4.00
C GLU A 431 17.36 -15.75 -4.98
N ARG A 432 17.07 -15.89 -6.28
CA ARG A 432 17.54 -14.97 -7.33
C ARG A 432 17.08 -13.54 -7.10
N VAL A 433 15.88 -13.37 -6.54
CA VAL A 433 15.28 -12.08 -6.22
C VAL A 433 15.70 -11.60 -4.83
N THR A 434 15.71 -12.46 -3.81
CA THR A 434 16.08 -12.04 -2.44
C THR A 434 17.50 -11.52 -2.33
N ASN A 435 18.43 -12.04 -3.15
CA ASN A 435 19.82 -11.58 -3.18
C ASN A 435 19.98 -10.13 -3.68
N ARG A 436 18.87 -9.45 -4.03
CA ARG A 436 18.77 -8.01 -4.34
C ARG A 436 17.95 -7.21 -3.33
N LEU A 437 17.08 -7.88 -2.58
CA LEU A 437 16.25 -7.24 -1.58
C LEU A 437 17.09 -6.86 -0.35
N ARG A 438 16.70 -5.77 0.29
CA ARG A 438 17.36 -5.24 1.49
C ARG A 438 16.31 -4.97 2.56
N VAL A 439 16.71 -5.03 3.82
CA VAL A 439 15.82 -4.87 4.98
C VAL A 439 16.46 -3.90 5.97
N PHE A 440 15.69 -2.99 6.56
CA PHE A 440 16.23 -2.09 7.58
C PHE A 440 16.70 -2.86 8.82
N GLU A 441 17.89 -2.54 9.31
CA GLU A 441 18.55 -3.17 10.46
C GLU A 441 17.97 -2.65 11.79
N LYS A 442 17.68 -3.54 12.75
CA LYS A 442 16.95 -3.23 13.99
C LYS A 442 17.84 -2.89 15.17
#